data_AF-A0A353D8G5-F1
#
_entry.id   AF-A0A353D8G5-F1
#
_cell.length_a   1.000
_cell.length_b   1.000
_cell.length_c   1.000
_cell.angle_alpha   90.00
_cell.angle_beta   90.00
_cell.angle_gamma   90.00
#
_symmetry.space_group_name_H-M   'P 1'
#
loop_
_entity.id
_entity.type
_entity.pdbx_description
1 polymer ?
#
loop_
_entity_poly.entity_id
_entity_poly.type
_entity_poly.pdbx_seq_one_letter_code
_entity_poly.pdbx_strand_id
1 'polypeptide(L)'
;MPHARPSCAVESCVCITDILHQFAESLGNAIDAKDPHTRRHSDEVAELSRELARLLGCAQRQMEIIHLAGHLHDIGKIGVP
;
A
#
# COMPACT_ATOMS: atom_id res chain seq x y z
N MET A 1 27.79 -17.62 -20.32
CA MET A 1 27.79 -18.35 -19.04
C MET A 1 26.96 -17.55 -18.04
N PRO A 2 26.01 -18.19 -17.34
CA PRO A 2 24.84 -17.54 -16.75
C PRO A 2 25.12 -17.03 -15.33
N HIS A 3 24.60 -15.86 -15.02
CA HIS A 3 24.61 -15.28 -13.67
C HIS A 3 23.57 -15.98 -12.81
N ALA A 4 23.99 -16.99 -12.06
CA ALA A 4 23.18 -17.66 -11.06
C ALA A 4 22.75 -16.65 -9.97
N ARG A 5 21.44 -16.46 -9.80
CA ARG A 5 20.89 -15.80 -8.60
C ARG A 5 20.88 -16.84 -7.48
N PRO A 6 21.37 -16.54 -6.26
CA PRO A 6 21.14 -17.43 -5.15
C PRO A 6 19.66 -17.34 -4.76
N SER A 7 18.99 -18.48 -4.84
CA SER A 7 17.70 -18.74 -4.22
C SER A 7 17.90 -18.71 -2.71
N CYS A 8 17.60 -17.58 -2.06
CA CYS A 8 17.56 -17.52 -0.60
C CYS A 8 16.21 -18.05 -0.14
N ALA A 9 16.28 -19.10 0.67
CA ALA A 9 15.16 -19.83 1.21
C ALA A 9 14.31 -18.97 2.14
N VAL A 10 13.03 -19.33 2.17
CA VAL A 10 11.95 -18.86 3.03
C VAL A 10 12.35 -18.94 4.51
N GLU A 11 12.51 -17.80 5.20
CA GLU A 11 12.29 -17.65 6.65
C GLU A 11 12.39 -16.17 7.10
N SER A 12 11.21 -15.57 7.36
CA SER A 12 10.91 -14.51 8.33
C SER A 12 11.83 -13.29 8.48
N CYS A 13 12.06 -12.53 7.41
CA CYS A 13 12.32 -11.09 7.56
C CYS A 13 11.02 -10.35 7.30
N VAL A 14 10.26 -10.06 8.37
CA VAL A 14 9.18 -9.07 8.27
C VAL A 14 9.85 -7.76 7.90
N CYS A 15 9.68 -7.31 6.67
CA CYS A 15 10.25 -6.06 6.23
C CYS A 15 9.58 -4.95 7.04
N ILE A 16 10.33 -3.94 7.51
CA ILE A 16 9.73 -2.74 8.14
C ILE A 16 8.58 -2.19 7.30
N THR A 17 8.66 -2.33 5.97
CA THR A 17 7.60 -1.96 5.04
C THR A 17 6.28 -2.70 5.31
N ASP A 18 6.31 -3.98 5.69
CA ASP A 18 5.10 -4.77 5.95
C ASP A 18 4.39 -4.30 7.23
N ILE A 19 5.16 -3.98 8.28
CA ILE A 19 4.62 -3.42 9.53
C ILE A 19 4.03 -2.03 9.30
N LEU A 20 4.72 -1.21 8.52
CA LEU A 20 4.22 0.11 8.14
C LEU A 20 2.95 0.02 7.29
N HIS A 21 2.86 -0.99 6.42
CA HIS A 21 1.66 -1.26 5.62
C HIS A 21 0.47 -1.60 6.51
N GLN A 22 0.64 -2.54 7.45
CA GLN A 22 -0.43 -2.93 8.39
C GLN A 22 -0.85 -1.79 9.31
N PHE A 23 0.10 -0.97 9.76
CA PHE A 23 -0.17 0.19 10.59
C PHE A 23 -0.96 1.27 9.82
N ALA A 24 -0.58 1.53 8.57
CA ALA A 24 -1.24 2.45 7.68
C ALA A 24 -2.69 2.03 7.38
N GLU A 25 -2.91 0.76 7.04
CA GLU A 25 -4.26 0.19 6.85
C GLU A 25 -5.10 0.32 8.12
N SER A 26 -4.53 0.03 9.29
CA SER A 26 -5.24 0.13 10.57
C SER A 26 -5.65 1.57 10.88
N LEU A 27 -4.78 2.54 10.55
CA LEU A 27 -5.04 3.96 10.75
C LEU A 27 -6.09 4.49 9.77
N GLY A 28 -6.02 4.11 8.49
CA GLY A 28 -7.07 4.38 7.49
C GLY A 28 -8.42 3.84 7.95
N ASN A 29 -8.46 2.57 8.37
CA ASN A 29 -9.68 1.94 8.90
C ASN A 29 -10.27 2.64 10.13
N ALA A 30 -9.44 3.20 11.00
CA ALA A 30 -9.87 3.94 12.18
C ALA A 30 -10.45 5.33 11.83
N ILE A 31 -9.89 6.00 10.82
CA ILE A 31 -10.42 7.26 10.27
C ILE A 31 -11.74 7.00 9.55
N ASP A 32 -11.78 5.94 8.73
CA ASP A 32 -12.98 5.49 8.01
C ASP A 32 -14.08 4.96 8.93
N ALA A 33 -13.76 4.54 10.15
CA ALA A 33 -14.78 4.20 11.14
C ALA A 33 -15.55 5.42 11.65
N LYS A 34 -15.00 6.63 11.51
CA LYS A 34 -15.70 7.88 11.81
C LYS A 34 -16.56 8.40 10.66
N ASP A 35 -16.32 7.96 9.42
CA ASP A 35 -17.10 8.35 8.24
C ASP A 35 -17.38 7.12 7.33
N PRO A 36 -18.61 6.57 7.33
CA PRO A 36 -18.96 5.37 6.55
C PRO A 36 -18.80 5.52 5.03
N HIS A 37 -18.62 6.74 4.50
CA HIS A 37 -18.49 6.99 3.08
C HIS A 37 -17.06 6.87 2.53
N THR A 38 -16.02 6.81 3.36
CA THR A 38 -14.61 6.85 2.88
C THR A 38 -13.96 5.48 2.69
N ARG A 39 -14.42 4.44 3.38
CA ARG A 39 -13.81 3.09 3.33
C ARG A 39 -13.77 2.48 1.92
N ARG A 40 -14.83 2.70 1.13
CA ARG A 40 -14.84 2.28 -0.29
C ARG A 40 -13.94 3.14 -1.16
N HIS A 41 -13.82 4.44 -0.88
CA HIS A 41 -13.10 5.36 -1.74
C HIS A 41 -11.58 5.12 -1.69
N SER A 42 -11.01 5.04 -0.48
CA SER A 42 -9.57 4.83 -0.31
C SER A 42 -9.10 3.47 -0.82
N ASP A 43 -9.92 2.43 -0.66
CA ASP A 43 -9.66 1.10 -1.19
C ASP A 43 -9.76 1.09 -2.72
N GLU A 44 -10.84 1.63 -3.30
CA GLU A 44 -11.02 1.70 -4.74
C GLU A 44 -9.89 2.52 -5.41
N VAL A 45 -9.46 3.63 -4.80
CA VAL A 45 -8.35 4.47 -5.30
C VAL A 45 -7.02 3.74 -5.22
N ALA A 46 -6.71 3.04 -4.13
CA ALA A 46 -5.47 2.29 -3.98
C ALA A 46 -5.36 1.15 -5.01
N GLU A 47 -6.45 0.41 -5.22
CA GLU A 47 -6.51 -0.68 -6.20
C GLU A 47 -6.36 -0.16 -7.64
N LEU A 48 -7.08 0.90 -8.01
CA LEU A 48 -6.94 1.54 -9.32
C LEU A 48 -5.52 2.05 -9.56
N SER A 49 -4.92 2.68 -8.55
CA SER A 49 -3.56 3.23 -8.65
C SER A 49 -2.52 2.13 -8.85
N ARG A 50 -2.66 1.00 -8.15
CA ARG A 50 -1.81 -0.18 -8.32
C ARG A 50 -1.93 -0.76 -9.74
N GLU A 51 -3.16 -0.86 -10.24
CA GLU A 51 -3.42 -1.42 -11.57
C GLU A 51 -2.92 -0.51 -12.70
N LEU A 52 -3.04 0.81 -12.55
CA LEU A 52 -2.42 1.79 -13.46
C LEU A 52 -0.89 1.65 -13.46
N ALA A 53 -0.27 1.52 -12.29
CA ALA A 53 1.17 1.31 -12.18
C ALA A 53 1.62 0.00 -12.86
N ARG A 54 0.81 -1.07 -12.76
CA ARG A 54 1.04 -2.33 -13.47
C ARG A 54 1.05 -2.14 -14.98
N LEU A 55 0.06 -1.41 -15.52
CA LEU A 55 -0.07 -1.14 -16.95
C LEU A 55 1.07 -0.27 -17.50
N LEU A 56 1.62 0.60 -16.66
CA LEU A 56 2.79 1.43 -16.98
C LEU A 56 4.13 0.67 -16.87
N GLY A 57 4.11 -0.61 -16.47
CA GLY A 57 5.32 -1.44 -16.36
C GLY A 57 6.18 -1.12 -15.13
N CYS A 58 5.60 -0.55 -14.08
CA CYS A 58 6.30 -0.31 -12.81
C CYS A 58 6.75 -1.63 -12.17
N ALA A 59 7.86 -1.60 -11.42
CA ALA A 59 8.30 -2.76 -10.65
C ALA A 59 7.33 -3.05 -9.50
N GLN A 60 7.21 -4.32 -9.08
CA GLN A 60 6.30 -4.73 -7.99
C GLN A 60 6.45 -3.84 -6.74
N ARG A 61 7.69 -3.54 -6.34
CA ARG A 61 7.95 -2.67 -5.18
C ARG A 61 7.35 -1.28 -5.33
N GLN A 62 7.34 -0.71 -6.53
CA GLN A 62 6.71 0.59 -6.79
C GLN A 62 5.19 0.48 -6.75
N MET A 63 4.63 -0.63 -7.25
CA MET A 63 3.19 -0.89 -7.19
C MET A 63 2.70 -0.97 -5.74
N GLU A 64 3.42 -1.66 -4.84
CA GLU A 64 3.08 -1.73 -3.41
C GLU A 64 3.16 -0.35 -2.73
N ILE A 65 4.16 0.46 -3.07
CA ILE A 65 4.29 1.82 -2.55
C ILE A 65 3.11 2.69 -3.01
N ILE A 66 2.70 2.56 -4.28
CA ILE A 66 1.58 3.31 -4.85
C ILE A 66 0.25 2.88 -4.23
N HIS A 67 0.06 1.58 -3.99
CA HIS A 67 -1.11 1.05 -3.30
C HIS A 67 -1.22 1.60 -1.87
N LEU A 68 -0.13 1.52 -1.10
CA LEU A 68 -0.04 2.10 0.23
C LEU A 68 -0.29 3.61 0.23
N ALA A 69 0.25 4.34 -0.75
CA ALA A 69 0.02 5.77 -0.91
C ALA A 69 -1.46 6.09 -1.19
N GLY A 70 -2.16 5.24 -1.95
CA GLY A 70 -3.60 5.36 -2.19
C GLY A 70 -4.43 5.20 -0.91
N HIS A 71 -4.10 4.24 -0.06
CA HIS A 71 -4.76 4.07 1.25
C HIS A 71 -4.51 5.27 2.18
N LEU A 72 -3.34 5.90 2.11
CA LEU A 72 -2.95 6.98 3.00
C LEU A 72 -3.20 8.40 2.44
N HIS A 73 -3.60 8.55 1.18
CA HIS A 73 -3.58 9.87 0.51
C HIS A 73 -4.44 10.93 1.23
N ASP A 74 -5.51 10.50 1.90
CA ASP A 74 -6.46 11.35 2.62
C ASP A 74 -6.17 11.46 4.14
N ILE A 75 -5.07 10.88 4.64
CA ILE A 75 -4.67 10.98 6.06
C ILE A 75 -4.46 12.42 6.54
N GLY A 76 -4.17 13.34 5.62
CA GLY A 76 -4.03 14.77 5.90
C GLY A 76 -5.34 15.49 6.26
N LYS A 77 -6.51 14.89 6.00
CA LYS A 77 -7.82 15.48 6.33
C LYS A 77 -8.16 15.44 7.82
N ILE A 78 -7.36 14.75 8.65
CA ILE A 78 -7.54 14.71 10.11
C ILE A 78 -7.40 16.10 10.77
N GLY A 79 -6.76 17.07 10.10
CA GLY A 79 -6.52 18.42 10.63
C GLY A 79 -7.35 19.55 10.02
N VAL A 80 -8.28 19.27 9.09
CA VAL A 80 -9.05 20.32 8.42
C VAL A 80 -10.44 20.39 9.07
N PRO A 81 -10.82 21.54 9.69
CA PRO A 81 -12.05 21.71 10.46
C PRO A 81 -13.33 21.71 9.62
#